data_AF-A0A4R2JG93-F1
#
_entry.id   AF-A0A4R2JG93-F1
#
_cell.length_a   1.000
_cell.length_b   1.000
_cell.length_c   1.000
_cell.angle_alpha   90.00
_cell.angle_beta   90.00
_cell.angle_gamma   90.00
#
_symmetry.space_group_name_H-M   'P 1'
#
loop_
_entity.id
_entity.type
_entity.pdbx_description
1 polymer ?
#
loop_
_entity_poly.entity_id
_entity_poly.type
_entity_poly.pdbx_seq_one_letter_code
_entity_poly.pdbx_strand_id
1 'polypeptide(L)' 'MNWVALGRGRYRTEAEGEVWWLVATPGERWPWLLHTEREQRGRPVIDRRQEIGAVSSEAAQRAAEVWLSLAKLCG' A
#
# COMPACT_ATOMS: atom_id res chain seq x y z
N MET A 1 -13.25 -1.60 0.59
CA MET A 1 -12.05 -0.92 1.12
C MET A 1 -12.15 0.55 0.74
N ASN A 2 -11.58 1.49 1.49
CA ASN A 2 -11.69 2.92 1.15
C ASN A 2 -10.33 3.60 1.20
N TRP A 3 -9.83 4.01 0.03
CA TRP A 3 -8.54 4.69 -0.10
C TRP A 3 -8.69 6.19 0.12
N VAL A 4 -8.00 6.72 1.14
CA VAL A 4 -7.92 8.15 1.42
C VAL A 4 -6.67 8.71 0.73
N ALA A 5 -6.87 9.64 -0.20
CA ALA A 5 -5.77 10.37 -0.82
C ALA A 5 -5.18 11.40 0.16
N LEU A 6 -3.85 11.40 0.32
CA LEU A 6 -3.12 12.33 1.20
C LEU A 6 -2.25 13.31 0.42
N GLY A 7 -2.19 13.15 -0.89
CA GLY A 7 -1.37 13.92 -1.80
C GLY A 7 -1.20 13.18 -3.12
N ARG A 8 -0.48 13.79 -4.06
CA ARG A 8 -0.23 13.18 -5.36
C ARG A 8 0.53 11.87 -5.18
N GLY A 9 -0.06 10.77 -5.61
CA GLY A 9 0.56 9.44 -5.55
C GLY A 9 0.70 8.86 -4.15
N ARG A 10 -0.05 9.35 -3.15
CA ARG A 10 -0.02 8.81 -1.79
C ARG A 10 -1.43 8.56 -1.29
N TYR A 11 -1.74 7.31 -1.02
CA TYR A 11 -3.02 6.85 -0.51
C TYR A 11 -2.82 6.05 0.76
N ARG A 12 -3.81 6.10 1.66
CA ARG A 12 -3.88 5.24 2.84
C ARG A 12 -5.21 4.51 2.91
N THR A 13 -5.23 3.34 3.50
CA THR A 13 -6.46 2.63 3.87
C THR A 13 -6.24 1.82 5.13
N GLU A 14 -7.32 1.43 5.80
CA GLU A 14 -7.27 0.50 6.91
C GLU A 14 -7.77 -0.86 6.43
N ALA A 15 -6.96 -1.89 6.66
CA ALA A 15 -7.30 -3.27 6.34
C ALA A 15 -6.67 -4.19 7.37
N GLU A 16 -7.45 -5.17 7.86
CA GLU A 16 -6.97 -6.17 8.84
C GLU A 16 -6.46 -5.58 10.17
N GLY A 17 -6.96 -4.39 10.55
CA GLY A 17 -6.50 -3.71 11.77
C GLY A 17 -5.14 -3.02 11.61
N GLU A 18 -4.57 -2.99 10.40
CA GLU A 18 -3.34 -2.27 10.08
C GLU A 18 -3.62 -1.10 9.11
N VAL A 19 -2.78 -0.07 9.19
CA VAL A 19 -2.77 1.03 8.22
C VAL A 19 -1.87 0.66 7.06
N TRP A 20 -2.46 0.62 5.88
CA TRP A 20 -1.79 0.36 4.62
C TRP A 20 -1.59 1.65 3.83
N TRP A 21 -0.40 1.79 3.29
CA TRP A 21 0.04 2.90 2.47
C TRP A 21 0.27 2.42 1.04
N LEU A 22 -0.27 3.16 0.09
CA LEU A 22 -0.02 2.96 -1.33
C LEU A 22 0.64 4.22 -1.89
N VAL A 23 1.93 4.11 -2.21
CA VAL A 23 2.79 5.23 -2.55
C VAL A 23 3.38 5.03 -3.94
N ALA A 24 3.28 6.05 -4.79
CA ALA A 24 3.95 6.07 -6.09
C ALA A 24 5.45 6.19 -5.87
N THR A 25 6.24 5.28 -6.44
CA THR A 25 7.71 5.37 -6.31
C THR A 25 8.28 6.22 -7.44
N PRO A 26 9.13 7.22 -7.14
CA PRO A 26 9.86 7.94 -8.16
C PRO A 26 11.07 7.09 -8.61
N GLY A 27 11.09 6.69 -9.88
CA GLY A 27 12.18 5.91 -10.45
C GLY A 27 11.71 4.60 -11.08
N GLU A 28 12.12 4.38 -12.31
CA GLU A 28 11.59 3.36 -13.21
C GLU A 28 11.86 1.93 -12.73
N ARG A 29 10.79 1.23 -12.31
CA ARG A 29 10.51 -0.20 -12.59
C ARG A 29 9.19 -0.65 -11.99
N TRP A 30 8.80 -0.05 -10.85
CA TRP A 30 7.62 -0.45 -10.09
C TRP A 30 6.85 0.80 -9.65
N PRO A 31 5.78 1.17 -10.36
CA PRO A 31 5.16 2.48 -10.20
C PRO A 31 4.57 2.71 -8.81
N TRP A 32 4.22 1.66 -8.07
CA TRP A 32 3.61 1.78 -6.74
C TRP A 32 4.14 0.77 -5.74
N LEU A 33 4.20 1.22 -4.50
CA LEU A 33 4.58 0.46 -3.32
C LEU A 33 3.40 0.39 -2.36
N LEU A 34 2.95 -0.81 -2.05
CA LEU A 34 1.99 -1.09 -0.98
C LEU A 34 2.78 -1.51 0.26
N HIS A 35 2.55 -0.86 1.40
CA HIS A 35 3.25 -1.22 2.63
C HIS A 35 2.46 -0.90 3.90
N THR A 36 2.81 -1.56 5.00
CA THR A 36 2.40 -1.13 6.35
C THR A 36 3.55 -0.39 7.03
N GLU A 37 3.23 0.35 8.08
CA GLU A 37 4.21 0.93 8.99
C GLU A 37 3.99 0.36 10.39
N ARG A 38 5.08 0.05 11.10
CA ARG A 38 5.07 -0.24 12.55
C ARG A 38 5.96 0.73 13.28
N GLU A 39 5.68 0.96 14.56
CA GLU A 39 6.62 1.69 15.40
C GLU A 39 7.76 0.76 15.86
N GLN A 40 8.99 1.17 15.62
CA GLN A 40 10.19 0.54 16.15
C GLN A 40 11.06 1.61 16.80
N ARG A 41 11.24 1.51 18.12
CA ARG A 41 12.04 2.46 18.92
C ARG A 41 11.60 3.93 18.73
N GLY A 42 10.29 4.18 18.70
CA GLY A 42 9.72 5.52 18.52
C GLY A 42 9.83 6.07 17.09
N ARG A 43 10.14 5.23 16.09
CA ARG A 43 10.21 5.62 14.68
C ARG A 43 9.29 4.73 13.84
N PRO A 44 8.53 5.28 12.88
CA PRO A 44 7.81 4.46 11.92
C PRO A 44 8.82 3.77 11.00
N VAL A 45 8.70 2.45 10.88
CA VAL A 45 9.47 1.63 9.95
C VAL A 45 8.52 0.85 9.07
N ILE A 46 8.88 0.69 7.79
CA ILE A 46 8.12 -0.18 6.88
C ILE A 46 8.23 -1.62 7.37
N ASP A 47 7.09 -2.28 7.57
CA ASP A 47 7.04 -3.66 8.06
C ASP A 47 6.76 -4.63 6.89
N ARG A 48 5.54 -4.61 6.34
CA ARG A 48 5.19 -5.39 5.16
C ARG A 48 5.34 -4.53 3.91
N ARG A 49 5.83 -5.13 2.82
CA ARG A 49 6.05 -4.46 1.54
C ARG A 49 5.60 -5.35 0.38
N GLN A 50 4.86 -4.78 -0.55
CA GLN A 50 4.48 -5.38 -1.81
C GLN A 50 4.63 -4.36 -2.94
N GLU A 51 5.30 -4.75 -4.02
CA GLU A 51 5.38 -3.94 -5.24
C GLU A 51 4.12 -4.14 -6.09
N ILE A 52 3.58 -3.05 -6.60
CA ILE A 52 2.38 -3.04 -7.43
C ILE A 52 2.76 -2.52 -8.82
N GLY A 53 2.80 -3.42 -9.80
CA GLY A 53 3.17 -3.16 -11.19
C GLY A 53 2.08 -2.46 -12.01
N ALA A 54 1.47 -1.38 -11.48
CA ALA A 54 0.34 -0.71 -12.10
C ALA A 54 0.67 0.72 -12.59
N VAL A 55 0.45 1.03 -13.86
CA VAL A 55 0.86 2.33 -14.43
C VAL A 55 0.03 3.54 -13.96
N SER A 56 -1.17 3.33 -13.42
CA SER A 56 -2.06 4.40 -12.93
C SER A 56 -2.44 4.19 -11.47
N SER A 57 -2.83 5.28 -10.80
CA SER A 57 -3.26 5.23 -9.39
C SER A 57 -4.51 4.37 -9.18
N GLU A 58 -5.45 4.43 -10.11
CA GLU A 58 -6.68 3.63 -10.06
C GLU A 58 -6.38 2.13 -10.21
N ALA A 59 -5.50 1.76 -11.15
CA ALA A 59 -5.07 0.39 -11.31
C ALA A 59 -4.27 -0.11 -10.09
N ALA A 60 -3.46 0.76 -9.49
CA ALA A 60 -2.71 0.44 -8.29
C ALA A 60 -3.61 0.20 -7.07
N GLN A 61 -4.63 1.04 -6.87
CA GLN A 61 -5.61 0.87 -5.80
C GLN A 61 -6.38 -0.45 -5.95
N ARG A 62 -6.86 -0.77 -7.15
CA ARG A 62 -7.53 -2.05 -7.41
C ARG A 62 -6.61 -3.25 -7.19
N ALA A 63 -5.37 -3.18 -7.67
CA ALA A 63 -4.40 -4.26 -7.45
C ALA A 63 -4.07 -4.46 -5.97
N ALA A 64 -3.95 -3.36 -5.21
CA ALA A 64 -3.75 -3.42 -3.76
C ALA A 64 -4.97 -4.02 -3.04
N GLU A 65 -6.21 -3.69 -3.45
CA GLU A 65 -7.42 -4.28 -2.91
C GLU A 65 -7.49 -5.79 -3.12
N VAL A 66 -7.12 -6.27 -4.32
CA VAL A 66 -7.04 -7.70 -4.63
C VAL A 66 -6.00 -8.36 -3.73
N TRP A 67 -4.79 -7.80 -3.64
CA TRP A 67 -3.73 -8.35 -2.79
C TRP A 67 -4.17 -8.45 -1.32
N LEU A 68 -4.75 -7.38 -0.77
CA LEU A 68 -5.25 -7.35 0.61
C LEU A 68 -6.45 -8.27 0.83
N SER A 69 -7.22 -8.59 -0.20
CA SER A 69 -8.33 -9.55 -0.09
C SER A 69 -7.83 -10.99 -0.15
N LEU A 70 -6.76 -11.26 -0.91
CA LEU A 70 -6.12 -12.57 -0.96
C LEU A 70 -5.32 -12.87 0.31
N ALA A 71 -4.65 -11.87 0.89
CA ALA A 71 -3.94 -12.02 2.16
C ALA A 71 -4.86 -12.57 3.28
N LYS A 72 -6.13 -12.15 3.31
CA LYS A 72 -7.16 -12.66 4.24
C LYS A 72 -7.47 -14.14 4.08
N LEU A 73 -7.34 -14.68 2.87
CA LEU A 73 -7.75 -16.05 2.53
C LEU A 73 -6.63 -17.08 2.74
N CYS A 74 -5.39 -16.63 2.83
CA CYS A 74 -4.22 -17.48 3.05
C CYS A 74 -3.68 -17.42 4.48
N GLY A 75 -4.40 -16.78 5.41
CA GLY A 75 -4.10 -16.68 6.83
C GLY A 75 -4.80 -17.73 7.68
#